data_AF-A0A1Q7HZ78-F1
#
_entry.id   AF-A0A1Q7HZ78-F1
#
_cell.length_a   1.000
_cell.length_b   1.000
_cell.length_c   1.000
_cell.angle_alpha   90.00
_cell.angle_beta   90.00
_cell.angle_gamma   90.00
#
_symmetry.space_group_name_H-M   'P 1'
#
loop_
_entity.id
_entity.type
_entity.pdbx_description
1 polymer ?
#
loop_
_entity_poly.entity_id
_entity_poly.type
_entity_poly.pdbx_seq_one_letter_code
_entity_poly.pdbx_strand_id
1 'polypeptide(L)'
;MRALLRIAALAVAGATLYYAGLLNSIVLQRPERPGAIAVVLGIAAALIVTALALVGTGRDDARSQPRHPRANRVVWLFICVMATVSVAWLFTVPRRHAEDWTPYHNDAIALNECAAQLLMSGVDPYAALDIFDCYGRLGIGADRTTPLRQGLFADVSVYPTDDQLDAAWAMRSYDGGNVEFVTRPSYPSLSFILLVPLVALGIDTNYLYLACLGAAMGILCRRAPAGLRPFVLTGLLGASCLMAFTIGGSADLLYALPLVIGWMWRERLGGAFAFGAAASIKQIAWFVAPFWLLAVAARLGWRAALRQGLASVAVFALTNLPFALWHPANWLAGVLTPVIAPMFPRGAGLIFVATNGDLALWGPSVYLALEGAALLVCLFIAWRTRHSSPELGIALALVPLFFAWRSLFSYFFLIPLFAFAGLVRMPLGDLTVVAARDAGALTLFALPAKLRTVSRRERAA
;
A
#
# COMPACT_ATOMS: atom_id res chain seq x y z
N MET A 1 -22.34 17.35 -6.74
CA MET A 1 -21.17 17.59 -5.89
C MET A 1 -20.03 16.67 -6.27
N ARG A 2 -19.02 17.23 -6.93
CA ARG A 2 -17.79 16.56 -7.36
C ARG A 2 -16.95 16.08 -6.18
N ALA A 3 -16.90 16.80 -5.05
CA ALA A 3 -16.11 16.36 -3.88
C ALA A 3 -16.62 15.02 -3.34
N LEU A 4 -17.93 14.87 -3.16
CA LEU A 4 -18.54 13.60 -2.72
C LEU A 4 -18.38 12.49 -3.75
N LEU A 5 -18.44 12.82 -5.05
CA LEU A 5 -18.18 11.85 -6.11
C LEU A 5 -16.73 11.34 -6.09
N ARG A 6 -15.74 12.21 -5.82
CA ARG A 6 -14.33 11.81 -5.69
C ARG A 6 -14.13 10.89 -4.49
N ILE A 7 -14.68 11.25 -3.32
CA ILE A 7 -14.63 10.39 -2.12
C ILE A 7 -15.27 9.03 -2.42
N ALA A 8 -16.45 9.04 -3.05
CA ALA A 8 -17.15 7.83 -3.41
C ALA A 8 -16.37 6.97 -4.41
N ALA A 9 -15.76 7.58 -5.42
CA ALA A 9 -14.92 6.89 -6.40
C ALA A 9 -13.72 6.18 -5.73
N LEU A 10 -13.04 6.84 -4.79
CA LEU A 10 -11.94 6.22 -4.05
C LEU A 10 -12.40 5.07 -3.14
N ALA A 11 -13.55 5.23 -2.47
CA ALA A 11 -14.13 4.19 -1.64
C ALA A 11 -14.54 2.96 -2.48
N VAL A 12 -15.21 3.19 -3.61
CA VAL A 12 -15.60 2.14 -4.56
C VAL A 12 -14.37 1.45 -5.14
N ALA A 13 -13.32 2.19 -5.52
CA ALA A 13 -12.06 1.60 -5.99
C ALA A 13 -11.43 0.69 -4.91
N GLY A 14 -11.47 1.09 -3.63
CA GLY A 14 -11.02 0.24 -2.53
C GLY A 14 -11.88 -1.00 -2.31
N ALA A 15 -13.19 -0.90 -2.45
CA ALA A 15 -14.08 -2.06 -2.41
C ALA A 15 -13.84 -3.00 -3.61
N THR A 16 -13.61 -2.45 -4.81
CA THR A 16 -13.23 -3.22 -6.00
C THR A 16 -11.93 -3.98 -5.77
N LEU A 17 -10.92 -3.33 -5.18
CA LEU A 17 -9.67 -3.99 -4.81
C LEU A 17 -9.92 -5.12 -3.80
N TYR A 18 -10.77 -4.92 -2.79
CA TYR A 18 -11.11 -5.97 -1.84
C TYR A 18 -11.66 -7.23 -2.53
N TYR A 19 -12.64 -7.07 -3.43
CA TYR A 19 -13.20 -8.21 -4.18
C TYR A 19 -12.20 -8.80 -5.17
N ALA A 20 -11.37 -7.98 -5.82
CA ALA A 20 -10.29 -8.48 -6.67
C ALA A 20 -9.27 -9.29 -5.87
N GLY A 21 -8.97 -8.90 -4.63
CA GLY A 21 -8.10 -9.65 -3.71
C GLY A 21 -8.71 -10.99 -3.29
N LEU A 22 -10.01 -11.03 -2.97
CA LEU A 22 -10.71 -12.28 -2.69
C LEU A 22 -10.68 -13.23 -3.89
N LEU A 23 -10.99 -12.71 -5.09
CA LEU A 23 -10.97 -13.50 -6.31
C LEU A 23 -9.54 -13.95 -6.66
N ASN A 24 -8.53 -13.13 -6.42
CA ASN A 24 -7.13 -13.50 -6.58
C ASN A 24 -6.79 -14.73 -5.72
N SER A 25 -7.19 -14.75 -4.45
CA SER A 25 -6.94 -15.91 -3.57
C SER A 25 -7.64 -17.18 -4.06
N ILE A 26 -8.88 -17.06 -4.55
CA ILE A 26 -9.64 -18.18 -5.12
C ILE A 26 -8.93 -18.74 -6.36
N VAL A 27 -8.52 -17.86 -7.29
CA VAL A 27 -7.86 -18.25 -8.54
C VAL A 27 -6.49 -18.86 -8.28
N LEU A 28 -5.76 -18.42 -7.24
CA LEU A 28 -4.49 -19.05 -6.86
C LEU A 28 -4.67 -20.51 -6.40
N GLN A 29 -5.81 -20.83 -5.78
CA GLN A 29 -6.13 -22.21 -5.38
C GLN A 29 -6.70 -23.04 -6.54
N ARG A 30 -7.42 -22.39 -7.45
CA ARG A 30 -8.05 -23.00 -8.63
C ARG A 30 -7.85 -22.10 -9.84
N PRO A 31 -6.74 -22.27 -10.56
CA PRO A 31 -6.43 -21.43 -11.71
C PRO A 31 -7.53 -21.52 -12.76
N GLU A 32 -8.19 -20.39 -13.02
CA GLU A 32 -9.20 -20.26 -14.05
C GLU A 32 -9.06 -18.94 -14.79
N ARG A 33 -9.05 -19.01 -16.13
CA ARG A 33 -8.84 -17.86 -17.00
C ARG A 33 -9.84 -16.72 -16.79
N PRO A 34 -11.17 -16.96 -16.65
CA PRO A 34 -12.12 -15.88 -16.41
C PRO A 34 -11.85 -15.13 -15.09
N GLY A 35 -11.51 -15.87 -14.03
CA GLY A 35 -11.17 -15.30 -12.73
C GLY A 35 -9.89 -14.45 -12.80
N ALA A 36 -8.84 -14.95 -13.45
CA ALA A 36 -7.60 -14.21 -13.64
C ALA A 36 -7.82 -12.88 -14.39
N ILE A 37 -8.59 -12.91 -15.48
CA ILE A 37 -8.94 -11.69 -16.24
C ILE A 37 -9.73 -10.70 -15.37
N ALA A 38 -10.71 -11.19 -14.61
CA ALA A 38 -11.54 -10.35 -13.76
C ALA A 38 -10.72 -9.63 -12.66
N VAL A 39 -9.75 -10.32 -12.04
CA VAL A 39 -8.82 -9.70 -11.07
C VAL A 39 -8.03 -8.56 -11.70
N VAL A 40 -7.42 -8.83 -12.86
CA VAL A 40 -6.57 -7.86 -13.57
C VAL A 40 -7.37 -6.63 -14.01
N LEU A 41 -8.58 -6.84 -14.55
CA LEU A 41 -9.49 -5.75 -14.90
C LEU A 41 -9.96 -4.97 -13.67
N GLY A 42 -10.24 -5.64 -12.55
CA GLY A 42 -10.64 -4.99 -11.29
C GLY A 42 -9.54 -4.05 -10.76
N ILE A 43 -8.29 -4.49 -10.77
CA ILE A 43 -7.14 -3.67 -10.33
C ILE A 43 -6.90 -2.51 -11.31
N ALA A 44 -6.94 -2.76 -12.62
CA ALA A 44 -6.81 -1.72 -13.63
C ALA A 44 -7.91 -0.65 -13.50
N ALA A 45 -9.16 -1.07 -13.28
CA ALA A 45 -10.28 -0.17 -13.05
C ALA A 45 -10.07 0.67 -11.77
N ALA A 46 -9.62 0.05 -10.67
CA ALA A 46 -9.32 0.78 -9.43
C ALA A 46 -8.21 1.83 -9.60
N LEU A 47 -7.14 1.49 -10.32
CA LEU A 47 -6.05 2.42 -10.67
C LEU A 47 -6.58 3.61 -11.49
N ILE A 48 -7.37 3.35 -12.53
CA ILE A 48 -7.96 4.36 -13.40
C ILE A 48 -8.91 5.27 -12.61
N VAL A 49 -9.87 4.69 -11.87
CA VAL A 49 -10.85 5.44 -11.08
C VAL A 49 -10.16 6.33 -10.05
N THR A 50 -9.11 5.80 -9.42
CA THR A 50 -8.32 6.54 -8.45
C THR A 50 -7.58 7.72 -9.09
N ALA A 51 -6.91 7.51 -10.22
CA ALA A 51 -6.25 8.56 -10.97
C ALA A 51 -7.25 9.64 -11.41
N LEU A 52 -8.40 9.25 -11.97
CA LEU A 52 -9.46 10.17 -12.39
C LEU A 52 -10.04 10.98 -11.22
N ALA A 53 -10.18 10.37 -10.04
CA ALA A 53 -10.63 11.04 -8.83
C ALA A 53 -9.65 12.13 -8.35
N LEU A 54 -8.41 12.15 -8.85
CA LEU A 54 -7.39 13.17 -8.54
C LEU A 54 -7.12 14.16 -9.68
N VAL A 55 -7.85 14.06 -10.80
CA VAL A 55 -7.74 15.03 -11.92
C VAL A 55 -8.35 16.38 -11.53
N GLY A 56 -7.63 17.46 -11.80
CA GLY A 56 -8.02 18.82 -11.48
C GLY A 56 -7.50 19.32 -10.13
N THR A 57 -7.79 20.58 -9.82
CA THR A 57 -7.36 21.22 -8.57
C THR A 57 -8.32 20.97 -7.41
N GLY A 58 -9.52 20.46 -7.68
CA GLY A 58 -10.59 20.27 -6.69
C GLY A 58 -11.21 21.56 -6.14
N ARG A 59 -10.83 22.74 -6.66
CA ARG A 59 -11.31 24.03 -6.14
C ARG A 59 -12.84 24.11 -6.18
N ASP A 60 -13.44 24.34 -5.00
CA ASP A 60 -14.89 24.48 -4.79
C ASP A 60 -15.74 23.28 -5.23
N ASP A 61 -15.14 22.09 -5.35
CA ASP A 61 -15.85 20.88 -5.74
C ASP A 61 -16.99 20.50 -4.76
N ALA A 62 -16.91 20.93 -3.49
CA ALA A 62 -17.96 20.77 -2.49
C ALA A 62 -19.20 21.65 -2.76
N ARG A 63 -19.11 22.71 -3.57
CA ARG A 63 -20.24 23.59 -3.90
C ARG A 63 -20.96 23.20 -5.20
N SER A 64 -20.39 22.29 -5.97
CA SER A 64 -20.92 21.90 -7.28
C SER A 64 -22.25 21.14 -7.20
N GLN A 65 -23.23 21.46 -8.04
CA GLN A 65 -24.54 20.81 -7.97
C GLN A 65 -24.49 19.31 -8.30
N PRO A 66 -25.27 18.46 -7.61
CA PRO A 66 -25.41 17.04 -7.97
C PRO A 66 -26.21 16.89 -9.27
N ARG A 67 -25.65 16.18 -10.26
CA ARG A 67 -26.38 15.85 -11.50
C ARG A 67 -27.41 14.73 -11.29
N HIS A 68 -27.06 13.73 -10.48
CA HIS A 68 -27.87 12.52 -10.27
C HIS A 68 -27.92 12.13 -8.79
N PRO A 69 -28.74 12.80 -7.95
CA PRO A 69 -28.76 12.58 -6.51
C PRO A 69 -29.22 11.15 -6.11
N ARG A 70 -30.09 10.52 -6.90
CA ARG A 70 -30.53 9.12 -6.66
C ARG A 70 -29.39 8.13 -6.85
N ALA A 71 -28.63 8.26 -7.95
CA ALA A 71 -27.46 7.42 -8.20
C ALA A 71 -26.39 7.62 -7.12
N ASN A 72 -26.15 8.87 -6.73
CA ASN A 72 -25.22 9.18 -5.64
C ASN A 72 -25.66 8.52 -4.32
N ARG A 73 -26.96 8.52 -4.01
CA ARG A 73 -27.49 7.84 -2.82
C ARG A 73 -27.24 6.34 -2.82
N VAL A 74 -27.45 5.66 -3.94
CA VAL A 74 -27.18 4.22 -4.07
C VAL A 74 -25.70 3.93 -3.84
N VAL A 75 -24.81 4.73 -4.44
CA VAL A 75 -23.36 4.59 -4.25
C VAL A 75 -22.97 4.80 -2.78
N TRP A 76 -23.50 5.83 -2.11
CA TRP A 76 -23.21 6.06 -0.70
C TRP A 76 -23.80 4.99 0.22
N LEU A 77 -24.95 4.41 -0.11
CA LEU A 77 -25.49 3.27 0.62
C LEU A 77 -24.53 2.07 0.53
N PHE A 78 -24.04 1.75 -0.67
CA PHE A 78 -23.02 0.73 -0.87
C PHE A 78 -21.76 1.01 -0.04
N ILE A 79 -21.25 2.25 -0.06
CA ILE A 79 -20.08 2.65 0.73
C ILE A 79 -20.34 2.47 2.24
N CYS A 80 -21.52 2.84 2.74
CA CYS A 80 -21.89 2.62 4.14
C CYS A 80 -21.91 1.13 4.49
N VAL A 81 -22.45 0.26 3.61
CA VAL A 81 -22.41 -1.20 3.80
C VAL A 81 -20.97 -1.70 3.88
N MET A 82 -20.11 -1.30 2.94
CA MET A 82 -18.69 -1.69 2.95
C MET A 82 -17.94 -1.15 4.18
N ALA A 83 -18.28 0.05 4.64
CA ALA A 83 -17.72 0.61 5.85
C ALA A 83 -18.15 -0.19 7.10
N THR A 84 -19.40 -0.67 7.16
CA THR A 84 -19.85 -1.59 8.22
C THR A 84 -19.10 -2.93 8.14
N VAL A 85 -18.84 -3.46 6.94
CA VAL A 85 -17.99 -4.66 6.77
C VAL A 85 -16.59 -4.43 7.34
N SER A 86 -15.97 -3.28 7.06
CA SER A 86 -14.67 -2.92 7.65
C SER A 86 -14.72 -2.75 9.17
N VAL A 87 -15.80 -2.20 9.73
CA VAL A 87 -15.96 -2.13 11.18
C VAL A 87 -16.15 -3.53 11.79
N ALA A 88 -16.90 -4.42 11.14
CA ALA A 88 -17.04 -5.81 11.56
C ALA A 88 -15.68 -6.53 11.62
N TRP A 89 -14.83 -6.28 10.62
CA TRP A 89 -13.46 -6.77 10.58
C TRP A 89 -12.65 -6.35 11.83
N LEU A 90 -12.78 -5.12 12.33
CA LEU A 90 -12.06 -4.67 13.54
C LEU A 90 -12.38 -5.50 14.79
N PHE A 91 -13.61 -6.03 14.90
CA PHE A 91 -13.98 -6.91 16.02
C PHE A 91 -13.33 -8.29 15.95
N THR A 92 -12.67 -8.62 14.84
CA THR A 92 -11.89 -9.87 14.70
C THR A 92 -10.43 -9.70 15.10
N VAL A 93 -10.01 -8.51 15.55
CA VAL A 93 -8.63 -8.25 15.99
C VAL A 93 -8.45 -8.61 17.48
N PRO A 94 -7.33 -9.25 17.86
CA PRO A 94 -6.34 -9.89 16.99
C PRO A 94 -6.95 -11.18 16.43
N ARG A 95 -6.78 -11.45 15.13
CA ARG A 95 -7.32 -12.67 14.51
C ARG A 95 -6.68 -13.87 15.23
N ARG A 96 -7.47 -14.54 16.06
CA ARG A 96 -7.28 -15.94 16.44
C ARG A 96 -8.17 -16.75 15.52
N HIS A 97 -7.73 -17.04 14.30
CA HIS A 97 -8.45 -18.02 13.49
C HIS A 97 -8.32 -19.39 14.15
N ALA A 98 -9.38 -20.20 14.10
CA ALA A 98 -9.38 -21.54 14.70
C ALA A 98 -8.46 -22.54 13.97
N GLU A 99 -8.01 -22.21 12.76
CA GLU A 99 -7.26 -23.11 11.86
C GLU A 99 -5.80 -22.68 11.60
N ASP A 100 -5.45 -21.39 11.80
CA ASP A 100 -4.07 -20.89 11.72
C ASP A 100 -3.80 -20.02 12.95
N TRP A 101 -2.95 -20.55 13.83
CA TRP A 101 -2.67 -19.98 15.15
C TRP A 101 -1.53 -18.95 15.11
N THR A 102 -0.90 -18.75 13.95
CA THR A 102 0.24 -17.84 13.84
C THR A 102 -0.21 -16.43 13.39
N PRO A 103 0.41 -15.35 13.93
CA PRO A 103 0.14 -13.99 13.46
C PRO A 103 0.79 -13.69 12.09
N TYR A 104 1.47 -14.68 11.49
CA TYR A 104 2.33 -14.53 10.32
C TYR A 104 1.65 -15.03 9.06
N HIS A 105 0.99 -14.13 8.34
CA HIS A 105 0.29 -14.48 7.10
C HIS A 105 1.16 -14.36 5.85
N ASN A 106 2.38 -13.83 5.97
CA ASN A 106 3.40 -13.75 4.92
C ASN A 106 4.81 -13.69 5.54
N ASP A 107 5.80 -14.01 4.71
CA ASP A 107 7.22 -13.95 5.08
C ASP A 107 7.68 -12.57 5.53
N ALA A 108 7.14 -11.50 4.95
CA ALA A 108 7.57 -10.15 5.24
C ALA A 108 7.40 -9.79 6.73
N ILE A 109 6.33 -10.22 7.39
CA ILE A 109 6.17 -10.00 8.83
C ILE A 109 7.16 -10.86 9.61
N ALA A 110 7.19 -12.17 9.35
CA ALA A 110 8.04 -13.10 10.08
C ALA A 110 9.52 -12.71 9.97
N LEU A 111 10.02 -12.45 8.76
CA LEU A 111 11.40 -12.04 8.52
C LEU A 111 11.75 -10.71 9.20
N ASN A 112 10.85 -9.72 9.21
CA ASN A 112 11.11 -8.47 9.91
C ASN A 112 11.13 -8.66 11.43
N GLU A 113 10.29 -9.53 11.98
CA GLU A 113 10.31 -9.87 13.39
C GLU A 113 11.58 -10.65 13.78
N CYS A 114 11.97 -11.65 13.00
CA CYS A 114 13.24 -12.36 13.14
C CYS A 114 14.42 -11.38 13.11
N ALA A 115 14.41 -10.42 12.18
CA ALA A 115 15.45 -9.40 12.07
C ALA A 115 15.49 -8.49 13.31
N ALA A 116 14.33 -8.13 13.86
CA ALA A 116 14.26 -7.37 15.11
C ALA A 116 14.79 -8.17 16.31
N GLN A 117 14.49 -9.48 16.39
CA GLN A 117 15.03 -10.37 17.43
C GLN A 117 16.57 -10.45 17.36
N LEU A 118 17.13 -10.67 16.17
CA LEU A 118 18.59 -10.70 15.98
C LEU A 118 19.25 -9.38 16.37
N LEU A 119 18.63 -8.25 15.99
CA LEU A 119 19.13 -6.93 16.35
C LEU A 119 19.15 -6.72 17.88
N MET A 120 18.12 -7.18 18.60
CA MET A 120 18.10 -7.13 20.07
C MET A 120 19.20 -7.98 20.71
N SER A 121 19.61 -9.07 20.04
CA SER A 121 20.73 -9.90 20.45
C SER A 121 22.10 -9.34 20.05
N GLY A 122 22.16 -8.14 19.45
CA GLY A 122 23.41 -7.52 19.00
C GLY A 122 24.00 -8.18 17.76
N VAL A 123 23.18 -8.86 16.96
CA VAL A 123 23.59 -9.58 15.75
C VAL A 123 23.04 -8.86 14.51
N ASP A 124 23.84 -8.75 13.44
CA ASP A 124 23.38 -8.15 12.19
C ASP A 124 22.36 -9.07 11.48
N PRO A 125 21.09 -8.65 11.36
CA PRO A 125 20.07 -9.46 10.73
C PRO A 125 20.30 -9.69 9.23
N TYR A 126 21.07 -8.84 8.53
CA TYR A 126 21.33 -9.08 7.10
C TYR A 126 22.27 -10.25 6.83
N ALA A 127 23.16 -10.57 7.78
CA ALA A 127 24.14 -11.64 7.62
C ALA A 127 23.74 -12.93 8.34
N ALA A 128 23.07 -12.82 9.48
CA ALA A 128 22.85 -13.95 10.37
C ALA A 128 21.44 -14.54 10.34
N LEU A 129 20.50 -13.94 9.60
CA LEU A 129 19.13 -14.47 9.56
C LEU A 129 19.13 -15.84 8.87
N ASP A 130 18.76 -16.85 9.66
CA ASP A 130 18.41 -18.18 9.20
C ASP A 130 16.90 -18.37 9.30
N ILE A 131 16.29 -18.65 8.15
CA ILE A 131 14.84 -18.80 8.04
C ILE A 131 14.38 -20.06 8.76
N PHE A 132 15.15 -21.16 8.73
CA PHE A 132 14.70 -22.43 9.31
C PHE A 132 14.70 -22.38 10.83
N ASP A 133 15.76 -21.82 11.41
CA ASP A 133 15.86 -21.60 12.85
C ASP A 133 14.76 -20.64 13.34
N CYS A 134 14.59 -19.49 12.67
CA CYS A 134 13.58 -18.53 13.10
C CYS A 134 12.16 -19.04 12.90
N TYR A 135 11.82 -19.59 11.73
CA TYR A 135 10.47 -20.07 11.45
C TYR A 135 10.14 -21.30 12.29
N GLY A 136 11.13 -22.16 12.56
CA GLY A 136 11.00 -23.27 13.50
C GLY A 136 10.59 -22.80 14.90
N ARG A 137 11.20 -21.71 15.41
CA ARG A 137 10.78 -21.10 16.69
C ARG A 137 9.38 -20.50 16.65
N LEU A 138 8.97 -19.94 15.51
CA LEU A 138 7.65 -19.31 15.33
C LEU A 138 6.55 -20.33 14.95
N GLY A 139 6.90 -21.59 14.72
CA GLY A 139 5.96 -22.63 14.28
C GLY A 139 5.42 -22.41 12.87
N ILE A 140 6.22 -21.83 11.98
CA ILE A 140 5.85 -21.49 10.60
C ILE A 140 6.52 -22.46 9.62
N GLY A 141 5.82 -22.84 8.55
CA GLY A 141 6.30 -23.75 7.51
C GLY A 141 6.71 -23.07 6.20
N ALA A 142 6.92 -23.91 5.19
CA ALA A 142 7.35 -23.51 3.85
C ALA A 142 6.33 -22.63 3.12
N ASP A 143 5.04 -22.81 3.41
CA ASP A 143 3.88 -22.13 2.82
C ASP A 143 3.91 -20.59 3.02
N ARG A 144 4.63 -20.12 4.04
CA ARG A 144 4.78 -18.69 4.33
C ARG A 144 6.05 -18.05 3.79
N THR A 145 6.86 -18.79 3.03
CA THR A 145 8.15 -18.32 2.51
C THR A 145 8.04 -17.82 1.06
N THR A 146 9.00 -16.98 0.63
CA THR A 146 9.19 -16.70 -0.80
C THR A 146 10.23 -17.66 -1.39
N PRO A 147 9.84 -18.53 -2.34
CA PRO A 147 10.77 -19.39 -3.06
C PRO A 147 11.52 -18.64 -4.15
N LEU A 148 12.71 -19.13 -4.44
CA LEU A 148 13.66 -18.70 -5.47
C LEU A 148 13.75 -19.80 -6.53
N ARG A 149 13.93 -19.41 -7.79
CA ARG A 149 14.14 -20.31 -8.93
C ARG A 149 15.56 -20.86 -8.94
N GLN A 150 15.90 -21.61 -7.90
CA GLN A 150 17.23 -22.15 -7.64
C GLN A 150 17.10 -23.54 -7.02
N GLY A 151 18.19 -24.31 -7.06
CA GLY A 151 18.23 -25.66 -6.48
C GLY A 151 17.11 -26.53 -7.01
N LEU A 152 16.31 -27.11 -6.11
CA LEU A 152 15.16 -27.97 -6.44
C LEU A 152 14.08 -27.26 -7.28
N PHE A 153 14.08 -25.93 -7.31
CA PHE A 153 13.09 -25.11 -8.00
C PHE A 153 13.59 -24.52 -9.33
N ALA A 154 14.81 -24.87 -9.78
CA ALA A 154 15.42 -24.29 -10.98
C ALA A 154 14.58 -24.52 -12.25
N ASP A 155 14.00 -25.72 -12.39
CA ASP A 155 13.24 -26.13 -13.57
C ASP A 155 11.73 -25.83 -13.47
N VAL A 156 11.27 -25.26 -12.35
CA VAL A 156 9.88 -24.87 -12.18
C VAL A 156 9.62 -23.57 -12.97
N SER A 157 8.54 -23.56 -13.76
CA SER A 157 8.25 -22.48 -14.71
C SER A 157 7.51 -21.31 -14.07
N VAL A 158 6.46 -21.57 -13.28
CA VAL A 158 5.54 -20.54 -12.76
C VAL A 158 5.68 -20.34 -11.26
N TYR A 159 5.41 -21.38 -10.46
CA TYR A 159 5.53 -21.36 -9.01
C TYR A 159 5.59 -22.80 -8.48
N PRO A 160 6.37 -23.12 -7.45
CA PRO A 160 6.37 -24.47 -6.86
C PRO A 160 5.03 -24.82 -6.24
N THR A 161 4.63 -26.09 -6.28
CA THR A 161 3.45 -26.57 -5.55
C THR A 161 3.73 -26.64 -4.05
N ASP A 162 2.68 -26.71 -3.23
CA ASP A 162 2.83 -26.84 -1.77
C ASP A 162 3.66 -28.10 -1.41
N ASP A 163 3.41 -29.24 -2.06
CA ASP A 163 4.23 -30.45 -1.89
C ASP A 163 5.72 -30.23 -2.24
N GLN A 164 6.02 -29.46 -3.28
CA GLN A 164 7.39 -29.13 -3.67
C GLN A 164 8.05 -28.21 -2.62
N LEU A 165 7.30 -27.25 -2.09
CA LEU A 165 7.75 -26.36 -1.01
C LEU A 165 8.06 -27.16 0.26
N ASP A 166 7.16 -28.03 0.67
CA ASP A 166 7.30 -28.87 1.87
C ASP A 166 8.46 -29.86 1.74
N ALA A 167 8.63 -30.50 0.59
CA ALA A 167 9.75 -31.41 0.33
C ALA A 167 11.10 -30.69 0.38
N ALA A 168 11.20 -29.51 -0.24
CA ALA A 168 12.42 -28.70 -0.20
C ALA A 168 12.71 -28.18 1.22
N TRP A 169 11.68 -27.73 1.94
CA TRP A 169 11.80 -27.27 3.32
C TRP A 169 12.28 -28.37 4.26
N ALA A 170 11.66 -29.54 4.19
CA ALA A 170 12.06 -30.70 4.98
C ALA A 170 13.53 -31.03 4.74
N MET A 171 13.95 -31.18 3.47
CA MET A 171 15.34 -31.47 3.11
C MET A 171 16.31 -30.42 3.67
N ARG A 172 16.05 -29.14 3.44
CA ARG A 172 16.96 -28.06 3.86
C ARG A 172 17.00 -27.81 5.36
N SER A 173 15.90 -28.06 6.05
CA SER A 173 15.84 -27.95 7.51
C SER A 173 16.75 -28.96 8.24
N TYR A 174 17.06 -30.10 7.59
CA TYR A 174 17.95 -31.13 8.14
C TYR A 174 19.40 -31.04 7.63
N ASP A 175 19.58 -30.82 6.32
CA ASP A 175 20.91 -30.93 5.69
C ASP A 175 21.81 -29.70 5.92
N GLY A 176 21.22 -28.58 6.33
CA GLY A 176 21.93 -27.30 6.47
C GLY A 176 22.18 -26.63 5.12
N GLY A 177 21.91 -25.33 5.05
CA GLY A 177 22.03 -24.52 3.84
C GLY A 177 20.67 -24.18 3.21
N ASN A 178 20.62 -23.07 2.49
CA ASN A 178 19.43 -22.59 1.82
C ASN A 178 19.77 -21.90 0.50
N VAL A 179 19.20 -22.39 -0.60
CA VAL A 179 19.24 -21.69 -1.90
C VAL A 179 17.84 -21.50 -2.48
N GLU A 180 16.87 -22.29 -2.03
CA GLU A 180 15.50 -22.31 -2.53
C GLU A 180 14.61 -21.21 -1.95
N PHE A 181 14.96 -20.63 -0.79
CA PHE A 181 14.10 -19.66 -0.09
C PHE A 181 14.79 -18.33 0.14
N VAL A 182 14.02 -17.25 0.28
CA VAL A 182 14.56 -15.95 0.72
C VAL A 182 14.90 -16.02 2.21
N THR A 183 16.20 -15.99 2.55
CA THR A 183 16.69 -16.03 3.96
C THR A 183 17.11 -14.70 4.53
N ARG A 184 17.09 -13.61 3.76
CA ARG A 184 17.60 -12.32 4.24
C ARG A 184 16.47 -11.31 4.37
N PRO A 185 16.58 -10.34 5.31
CA PRO A 185 15.73 -9.17 5.30
C PRO A 185 15.74 -8.53 3.90
N SER A 186 14.58 -8.51 3.27
CA SER A 186 14.41 -8.04 1.89
C SER A 186 14.07 -6.56 1.81
N TYR A 187 14.20 -5.83 2.91
CA TYR A 187 13.76 -4.46 3.09
C TYR A 187 14.83 -3.64 3.81
N PRO A 188 14.87 -2.30 3.64
CA PRO A 188 15.78 -1.45 4.39
C PRO A 188 15.45 -1.40 5.90
N SER A 189 16.40 -0.95 6.70
CA SER A 189 16.48 -1.27 8.14
C SER A 189 15.31 -0.81 9.01
N LEU A 190 14.58 0.24 8.64
CA LEU A 190 13.42 0.67 9.42
C LEU A 190 12.26 -0.34 9.37
N SER A 191 12.28 -1.30 8.45
CA SER A 191 11.28 -2.38 8.40
C SER A 191 11.26 -3.25 9.65
N PHE A 192 12.41 -3.41 10.33
CA PHE A 192 12.55 -4.21 11.54
C PHE A 192 12.96 -3.39 12.77
N ILE A 193 13.69 -2.27 12.63
CA ILE A 193 14.04 -1.41 13.78
C ILE A 193 12.78 -0.92 14.50
N LEU A 194 11.74 -0.52 13.75
CA LEU A 194 10.50 -0.02 14.33
C LEU A 194 9.70 -1.12 15.06
N LEU A 195 10.02 -2.39 14.82
CA LEU A 195 9.38 -3.52 15.49
C LEU A 195 10.05 -3.86 16.83
N VAL A 196 11.33 -3.49 17.01
CA VAL A 196 12.12 -3.82 18.21
C VAL A 196 11.37 -3.57 19.53
N PRO A 197 10.71 -2.41 19.77
CA PRO A 197 10.02 -2.20 21.03
C PRO A 197 8.85 -3.17 21.27
N LEU A 198 8.13 -3.57 20.23
CA LEU A 198 7.02 -4.51 20.34
C LEU A 198 7.53 -5.93 20.59
N VAL A 199 8.55 -6.33 19.82
CA VAL A 199 9.19 -7.64 19.98
C VAL A 199 9.82 -7.78 21.37
N ALA A 200 10.48 -6.74 21.88
CA ALA A 200 11.03 -6.72 23.24
C ALA A 200 9.97 -6.91 24.33
N LEU A 201 8.74 -6.42 24.07
CA LEU A 201 7.60 -6.53 24.98
C LEU A 201 6.75 -7.79 24.75
N GLY A 202 7.10 -8.63 23.76
CA GLY A 202 6.29 -9.79 23.35
C GLY A 202 4.91 -9.40 22.80
N ILE A 203 4.77 -8.19 22.27
CA ILE A 203 3.53 -7.68 21.68
C ILE A 203 3.52 -8.03 20.19
N ASP A 204 2.41 -8.62 19.73
CA ASP A 204 2.18 -8.90 18.30
C ASP A 204 2.40 -7.63 17.44
N THR A 205 3.32 -7.73 16.48
CA THR A 205 3.71 -6.62 15.60
C THR A 205 2.56 -6.13 14.71
N ASN A 206 1.50 -6.93 14.52
CA ASN A 206 0.28 -6.52 13.80
C ASN A 206 -0.43 -5.33 14.44
N TYR A 207 -0.32 -5.14 15.76
CA TYR A 207 -0.87 -3.97 16.43
C TYR A 207 -0.21 -2.66 15.95
N LEU A 208 1.07 -2.69 15.59
CA LEU A 208 1.74 -1.52 15.00
C LEU A 208 1.15 -1.18 13.64
N TYR A 209 0.90 -2.17 12.78
CA TYR A 209 0.31 -1.94 11.45
C TYR A 209 -1.10 -1.36 11.55
N LEU A 210 -1.91 -1.85 12.49
CA LEU A 210 -3.23 -1.29 12.80
C LEU A 210 -3.14 0.14 13.33
N ALA A 211 -2.19 0.41 14.24
CA ALA A 211 -1.93 1.75 14.74
C ALA A 211 -1.50 2.70 13.61
N CYS A 212 -0.67 2.24 12.67
CA CYS A 212 -0.26 3.00 11.50
C CYS A 212 -1.45 3.36 10.60
N LEU A 213 -2.35 2.41 10.31
CA LEU A 213 -3.58 2.69 9.55
C LEU A 213 -4.46 3.70 10.28
N GLY A 214 -4.72 3.48 11.58
CA GLY A 214 -5.54 4.38 12.39
C GLY A 214 -4.98 5.80 12.45
N ALA A 215 -3.66 5.94 12.62
CA ALA A 215 -2.97 7.23 12.59
C ALA A 215 -3.07 7.90 11.22
N ALA A 216 -2.87 7.16 10.13
CA ALA A 216 -3.00 7.69 8.77
C ALA A 216 -4.43 8.18 8.52
N MET A 217 -5.45 7.38 8.82
CA MET A 217 -6.86 7.78 8.72
C MET A 217 -7.17 9.00 9.57
N GLY A 218 -6.69 9.05 10.82
CA GLY A 218 -6.85 10.19 11.71
C GLY A 218 -6.25 11.49 11.15
N ILE A 219 -5.05 11.41 10.57
CA ILE A 219 -4.40 12.54 9.88
C ILE A 219 -5.26 13.02 8.71
N LEU A 220 -5.71 12.11 7.86
CA LEU A 220 -6.52 12.44 6.68
C LEU A 220 -7.86 13.08 7.06
N CYS A 221 -8.57 12.50 8.03
CA CYS A 221 -9.82 13.05 8.55
C CYS A 221 -9.64 14.42 9.20
N ARG A 222 -8.55 14.63 9.95
CA ARG A 222 -8.25 15.95 10.55
C ARG A 222 -7.98 17.01 9.48
N ARG A 223 -7.38 16.60 8.35
CA ARG A 223 -7.02 17.47 7.22
C ARG A 223 -8.17 17.77 6.27
N ALA A 224 -9.15 16.88 6.18
CA ALA A 224 -10.36 17.16 5.43
C ALA A 224 -11.13 18.37 6.01
N PRO A 225 -11.76 19.20 5.15
CA PRO A 225 -12.68 20.25 5.57
C PRO A 225 -13.75 19.70 6.54
N ALA A 226 -14.16 20.49 7.52
CA ALA A 226 -14.96 20.01 8.65
C ALA A 226 -16.26 19.31 8.20
N GLY A 227 -16.94 19.86 7.19
CA GLY A 227 -18.16 19.28 6.62
C GLY A 227 -17.94 17.99 5.82
N LEU A 228 -16.71 17.71 5.38
CA LEU A 228 -16.36 16.51 4.62
C LEU A 228 -15.82 15.37 5.50
N ARG A 229 -15.43 15.63 6.76
CA ARG A 229 -14.78 14.61 7.61
C ARG A 229 -15.61 13.32 7.79
N PRO A 230 -16.92 13.37 8.07
CA PRO A 230 -17.74 12.15 8.18
C PRO A 230 -17.74 11.32 6.90
N PHE A 231 -17.75 11.99 5.74
CA PHE A 231 -17.73 11.36 4.42
C PHE A 231 -16.35 10.77 4.09
N VAL A 232 -15.26 11.48 4.44
CA VAL A 232 -13.90 10.97 4.28
C VAL A 232 -13.68 9.74 5.17
N LEU A 233 -14.12 9.77 6.42
CA LEU A 233 -14.00 8.61 7.32
C LEU A 233 -14.84 7.43 6.82
N THR A 234 -16.09 7.68 6.43
CA THR A 234 -16.96 6.66 5.82
C THR A 234 -16.33 6.11 4.53
N GLY A 235 -15.73 6.94 3.69
CA GLY A 235 -15.06 6.51 2.46
C GLY A 235 -13.78 5.72 2.71
N LEU A 236 -12.97 6.09 3.69
CA LEU A 236 -11.78 5.33 4.11
C LEU A 236 -12.16 3.96 4.67
N LEU A 237 -13.21 3.87 5.48
CA LEU A 237 -13.74 2.59 5.95
C LEU A 237 -14.41 1.80 4.81
N GLY A 238 -15.09 2.48 3.89
CA GLY A 238 -15.74 1.88 2.73
C GLY A 238 -14.76 1.34 1.68
N ALA A 239 -13.53 1.85 1.65
CA ALA A 239 -12.40 1.25 0.94
C ALA A 239 -11.93 -0.01 1.69
N SER A 240 -12.76 -1.05 1.70
CA SER A 240 -12.63 -2.22 2.57
C SER A 240 -11.32 -2.99 2.43
N CYS A 241 -10.62 -2.85 1.31
CA CYS A 241 -9.28 -3.42 1.13
C CYS A 241 -8.30 -2.91 2.19
N LEU A 242 -8.42 -1.66 2.64
CA LEU A 242 -7.55 -1.10 3.68
C LEU A 242 -7.67 -1.89 4.97
N MET A 243 -8.89 -2.17 5.41
CA MET A 243 -9.10 -2.89 6.66
C MET A 243 -8.79 -4.38 6.53
N ALA A 244 -9.32 -5.03 5.49
CA ALA A 244 -9.16 -6.46 5.29
C ALA A 244 -7.69 -6.91 5.21
N PHE A 245 -6.85 -6.14 4.49
CA PHE A 245 -5.43 -6.47 4.35
C PHE A 245 -4.58 -6.02 5.53
N THR A 246 -4.99 -4.97 6.26
CA THR A 246 -4.28 -4.59 7.50
C THR A 246 -4.51 -5.64 8.60
N ILE A 247 -5.76 -6.07 8.80
CA ILE A 247 -6.09 -7.13 9.76
C ILE A 247 -5.54 -8.49 9.29
N GLY A 248 -5.46 -8.71 7.98
CA GLY A 248 -4.78 -9.85 7.39
C GLY A 248 -3.26 -9.85 7.53
N GLY A 249 -2.67 -8.96 8.33
CA GLY A 249 -1.23 -8.93 8.61
C GLY A 249 -0.42 -8.46 7.41
N SER A 250 -0.61 -7.22 6.97
CA SER A 250 0.28 -6.59 5.99
C SER A 250 1.25 -5.62 6.66
N ALA A 251 2.55 -5.89 6.52
CA ALA A 251 3.62 -4.99 6.94
C ALA A 251 3.68 -3.68 6.11
N ASP A 252 2.92 -3.57 5.02
CA ASP A 252 2.95 -2.40 4.13
C ASP A 252 2.48 -1.11 4.81
N LEU A 253 1.70 -1.21 5.88
CA LEU A 253 1.23 -0.03 6.61
C LEU A 253 2.36 0.72 7.30
N LEU A 254 3.47 0.03 7.59
CA LEU A 254 4.62 0.61 8.25
C LEU A 254 5.26 1.70 7.36
N TYR A 255 5.37 1.49 6.04
CA TYR A 255 5.84 2.55 5.13
C TYR A 255 4.71 3.49 4.69
N ALA A 256 3.46 3.04 4.71
CA ALA A 256 2.32 3.83 4.24
C ALA A 256 2.09 5.09 5.08
N LEU A 257 2.13 4.98 6.41
CA LEU A 257 1.97 6.13 7.31
C LEU A 257 3.00 7.24 7.05
N PRO A 258 4.33 6.98 7.09
CA PRO A 258 5.32 8.01 6.80
C PRO A 258 5.23 8.52 5.36
N LEU A 259 4.80 7.70 4.40
CA LEU A 259 4.56 8.16 3.02
C LEU A 259 3.37 9.12 2.92
N VAL A 260 2.26 8.83 3.61
CA VAL A 260 1.12 9.74 3.74
C VAL A 260 1.55 11.06 4.36
N ILE A 261 2.33 11.02 5.45
CA ILE A 261 2.89 12.23 6.08
C ILE A 261 3.80 12.99 5.08
N GLY A 262 4.70 12.27 4.41
CA GLY A 262 5.61 12.85 3.42
C GLY A 262 4.88 13.56 2.29
N TRP A 263 3.77 13.00 1.80
CA TRP A 263 2.92 13.64 0.80
C TRP A 263 2.11 14.82 1.35
N MET A 264 1.48 14.64 2.52
CA MET A 264 0.64 15.64 3.20
C MET A 264 1.39 16.90 3.63
N TRP A 265 2.71 16.80 3.77
CA TRP A 265 3.59 17.90 4.17
C TRP A 265 4.80 18.06 3.25
N ARG A 266 4.70 17.64 1.98
CA ARG A 266 5.80 17.74 0.99
C ARG A 266 6.37 19.14 0.79
N GLU A 267 5.67 20.20 1.18
CA GLU A 267 6.18 21.57 1.13
C GLU A 267 7.06 21.93 2.34
N ARG A 268 7.17 21.06 3.34
CA ARG A 268 7.93 21.28 4.58
C ARG A 268 9.05 20.25 4.72
N LEU A 269 10.15 20.64 5.35
CA LEU A 269 11.29 19.74 5.58
C LEU A 269 10.92 18.48 6.38
N GLY A 270 9.98 18.59 7.34
CA GLY A 270 9.46 17.42 8.05
C GLY A 270 8.78 16.39 7.14
N GLY A 271 8.19 16.82 6.02
CA GLY A 271 7.67 15.91 4.99
C GLY A 271 8.79 15.14 4.29
N ALA A 272 9.94 15.76 4.05
CA ALA A 272 11.11 15.09 3.50
C ALA A 272 11.67 14.02 4.44
N PHE A 273 11.70 14.28 5.76
CA PHE A 273 12.11 13.28 6.74
C PHE A 273 11.15 12.09 6.78
N ALA A 274 9.84 12.35 6.76
CA ALA A 274 8.85 11.29 6.69
C ALA A 274 8.95 10.48 5.39
N PHE A 275 9.19 11.13 4.24
CA PHE A 275 9.43 10.43 2.98
C PHE A 275 10.69 9.55 3.04
N GLY A 276 11.79 10.08 3.60
CA GLY A 276 13.03 9.32 3.83
C GLY A 276 12.80 8.10 4.74
N ALA A 277 11.99 8.25 5.79
CA ALA A 277 11.61 7.13 6.64
C ALA A 277 10.81 6.07 5.87
N ALA A 278 9.83 6.45 5.05
CA ALA A 278 9.09 5.51 4.19
C ALA A 278 10.03 4.75 3.23
N ALA A 279 10.96 5.46 2.58
CA ALA A 279 11.98 4.87 1.71
C ALA A 279 12.95 3.94 2.46
N SER A 280 13.09 4.10 3.78
CA SER A 280 13.92 3.26 4.65
C SER A 280 13.17 2.05 5.19
N ILE A 281 11.87 1.93 4.91
CA ILE A 281 11.02 0.80 5.34
C ILE A 281 10.75 -0.13 4.15
N LYS A 282 10.45 0.41 2.97
CA LYS A 282 10.12 -0.42 1.79
C LYS A 282 10.45 0.27 0.47
N GLN A 283 10.99 -0.49 -0.48
CA GLN A 283 11.41 -0.01 -1.80
C GLN A 283 10.23 0.49 -2.65
N ILE A 284 9.01 0.03 -2.38
CA ILE A 284 7.80 0.54 -3.06
C ILE A 284 7.68 2.06 -2.91
N ALA A 285 8.11 2.63 -1.78
CA ALA A 285 8.13 4.08 -1.59
C ALA A 285 9.06 4.81 -2.58
N TRP A 286 10.08 4.14 -3.14
CA TRP A 286 11.01 4.72 -4.10
C TRP A 286 10.32 5.08 -5.42
N PHE A 287 9.30 4.32 -5.83
CA PHE A 287 8.48 4.62 -7.01
C PHE A 287 7.73 5.95 -6.87
N VAL A 288 7.46 6.39 -5.63
CA VAL A 288 6.78 7.66 -5.34
C VAL A 288 7.76 8.84 -5.37
N ALA A 289 9.06 8.60 -5.21
CA ALA A 289 10.09 9.65 -5.13
C ALA A 289 10.08 10.63 -6.31
N PRO A 290 10.08 10.20 -7.59
CA PRO A 290 10.11 11.14 -8.70
C PRO A 290 8.83 12.00 -8.79
N PHE A 291 7.67 11.44 -8.43
CA PHE A 291 6.41 12.18 -8.39
C PHE A 291 6.36 13.18 -7.23
N TRP A 292 6.87 12.79 -6.07
CA TRP A 292 6.97 13.66 -4.91
C TRP A 292 7.93 14.82 -5.17
N LEU A 293 9.12 14.56 -5.70
CA LEU A 293 10.09 15.60 -6.08
C LEU A 293 9.53 16.54 -7.15
N LEU A 294 8.83 16.01 -8.16
CA LEU A 294 8.16 16.83 -9.17
C LEU A 294 7.08 17.73 -8.56
N ALA A 295 6.29 17.22 -7.62
CA ALA A 295 5.28 18.00 -6.92
C ALA A 295 5.90 19.11 -6.05
N VAL A 296 7.03 18.83 -5.38
CA VAL A 296 7.81 19.83 -4.65
C VAL A 296 8.39 20.87 -5.61
N ALA A 297 9.03 20.44 -6.70
CA ALA A 297 9.62 21.33 -7.69
C ALA A 297 8.58 22.25 -8.33
N ALA A 298 7.38 21.73 -8.64
CA ALA A 298 6.28 22.50 -9.22
C ALA A 298 5.73 23.59 -8.29
N ARG A 299 5.89 23.44 -6.96
CA ARG A 299 5.36 24.36 -5.95
C ARG A 299 6.41 25.29 -5.33
N LEU A 300 7.62 24.78 -5.11
CA LEU A 300 8.70 25.45 -4.38
C LEU A 300 9.98 25.63 -5.20
N GLY A 301 10.03 25.11 -6.43
CA GLY A 301 11.19 25.16 -7.31
C GLY A 301 12.20 24.03 -7.08
N TRP A 302 13.09 23.84 -8.07
CA TRP A 302 14.07 22.73 -8.08
C TRP A 302 15.09 22.76 -6.94
N ARG A 303 15.49 23.96 -6.47
CA ARG A 303 16.39 24.08 -5.31
C ARG A 303 15.76 23.49 -4.04
N ALA A 304 14.47 23.75 -3.82
CA ALA A 304 13.74 23.18 -2.70
C ALA A 304 13.56 21.66 -2.86
N ALA A 305 13.27 21.18 -4.07
CA ALA A 305 13.18 19.75 -4.37
C ALA A 305 14.52 19.03 -4.11
N LEU A 306 15.64 19.60 -4.53
CA LEU A 306 16.98 19.04 -4.25
C LEU A 306 17.26 18.99 -2.75
N ARG A 307 17.03 20.10 -2.02
CA ARG A 307 17.22 20.15 -0.56
C ARG A 307 16.38 19.09 0.16
N GLN A 308 15.12 18.94 -0.26
CA GLN A 308 14.22 17.96 0.31
C GLN A 308 14.62 16.52 -0.06
N GLY A 309 15.04 16.28 -1.30
CA GLY A 309 15.60 14.99 -1.73
C GLY A 309 16.83 14.61 -0.92
N LEU A 310 17.77 15.54 -0.72
CA LEU A 310 18.95 15.33 0.12
C LEU A 310 18.58 15.03 1.58
N ALA A 311 17.57 15.72 2.13
CA ALA A 311 17.07 15.44 3.48
C ALA A 311 16.46 14.03 3.59
N SER A 312 15.72 13.57 2.59
CA SER A 312 15.19 12.19 2.55
C SER A 312 16.32 11.16 2.42
N VAL A 313 17.31 11.42 1.57
CA VAL A 313 18.51 10.56 1.43
C VAL A 313 19.30 10.52 2.72
N ALA A 314 19.42 11.63 3.45
CA ALA A 314 20.10 11.66 4.75
C ALA A 314 19.40 10.78 5.79
N VAL A 315 18.07 10.76 5.84
CA VAL A 315 17.33 9.83 6.71
C VAL A 315 17.54 8.38 6.30
N PHE A 316 17.51 8.10 4.99
CA PHE A 316 17.79 6.75 4.47
C PHE A 316 19.21 6.29 4.84
N ALA A 317 20.20 7.13 4.61
CA ALA A 317 21.58 6.87 4.98
C ALA A 317 21.72 6.69 6.48
N LEU A 318 21.20 7.60 7.31
CA LEU A 318 21.34 7.51 8.78
C LEU A 318 20.80 6.19 9.35
N THR A 319 19.69 5.70 8.81
CA THR A 319 19.04 4.49 9.30
C THR A 319 19.67 3.22 8.76
N ASN A 320 20.22 3.24 7.54
CA ASN A 320 20.77 2.04 6.87
C ASN A 320 22.29 1.93 6.98
N LEU A 321 23.02 3.04 7.13
CA LEU A 321 24.48 3.07 7.15
C LEU A 321 25.09 2.17 8.23
N PRO A 322 24.54 2.02 9.45
CA PRO A 322 25.08 1.08 10.43
C PRO A 322 25.17 -0.36 9.88
N PHE A 323 24.14 -0.84 9.18
CA PHE A 323 24.10 -2.18 8.59
C PHE A 323 24.95 -2.29 7.33
N ALA A 324 24.98 -1.23 6.52
CA ALA A 324 25.85 -1.16 5.35
C ALA A 324 27.34 -1.20 5.75
N LEU A 325 27.72 -0.63 6.90
CA LEU A 325 29.08 -0.70 7.42
C LEU A 325 29.37 -2.03 8.13
N TRP A 326 28.36 -2.63 8.77
CA TRP A 326 28.53 -3.91 9.46
C TRP A 326 28.81 -5.03 8.46
N HIS A 327 27.91 -5.25 7.49
CA HIS A 327 28.07 -6.26 6.43
C HIS A 327 27.57 -5.73 5.07
N PRO A 328 28.40 -4.97 4.32
CA PRO A 328 27.98 -4.21 3.14
C PRO A 328 27.35 -5.08 2.04
N ALA A 329 27.97 -6.22 1.72
CA ALA A 329 27.48 -7.11 0.68
C ALA A 329 26.11 -7.73 1.05
N ASN A 330 25.93 -8.12 2.32
CA ASN A 330 24.70 -8.72 2.81
C ASN A 330 23.56 -7.69 2.87
N TRP A 331 23.85 -6.49 3.37
CA TRP A 331 22.90 -5.38 3.36
C TRP A 331 22.44 -5.03 1.94
N LEU A 332 23.40 -4.87 1.01
CA LEU A 332 23.08 -4.53 -0.37
C LEU A 332 22.25 -5.63 -1.05
N ALA A 333 22.65 -6.89 -0.86
CA ALA A 333 21.92 -8.04 -1.39
C ALA A 333 20.51 -8.14 -0.80
N GLY A 334 20.33 -7.89 0.50
CA GLY A 334 19.02 -7.86 1.17
C GLY A 334 18.12 -6.76 0.61
N VAL A 335 18.60 -5.51 0.61
CA VAL A 335 17.81 -4.37 0.10
C VAL A 335 17.48 -4.50 -1.39
N LEU A 336 18.36 -5.10 -2.20
CA LEU A 336 18.11 -5.32 -3.63
C LEU A 336 17.49 -6.68 -3.96
N THR A 337 17.14 -7.50 -2.96
CA THR A 337 16.58 -8.86 -3.16
C THR A 337 15.41 -8.88 -4.15
N PRO A 338 14.42 -7.95 -4.13
CA PRO A 338 13.33 -7.94 -5.11
C PRO A 338 13.76 -7.76 -6.58
N VAL A 339 14.97 -7.24 -6.82
CA VAL A 339 15.51 -6.95 -8.15
C VAL A 339 16.49 -8.03 -8.61
N ILE A 340 17.37 -8.50 -7.72
CA ILE A 340 18.48 -9.38 -8.10
C ILE A 340 18.20 -10.86 -7.85
N ALA A 341 17.30 -11.19 -6.92
CA ALA A 341 17.03 -12.59 -6.61
C ALA A 341 16.18 -13.21 -7.75
N PRO A 342 16.44 -14.47 -8.12
CA PRO A 342 15.72 -15.13 -9.21
C PRO A 342 14.35 -15.59 -8.74
N MET A 343 13.48 -14.66 -8.38
CA MET A 343 12.16 -14.95 -7.86
C MET A 343 11.21 -15.40 -8.97
N PHE A 344 10.26 -16.25 -8.59
CA PHE A 344 9.16 -16.65 -9.47
C PHE A 344 8.26 -15.48 -9.89
N PRO A 345 7.69 -15.52 -11.11
CA PRO A 345 6.64 -14.59 -11.52
C PRO A 345 5.43 -14.79 -10.63
N ARG A 346 4.98 -13.74 -9.93
CA ARG A 346 3.82 -13.85 -9.04
C ARG A 346 3.15 -12.48 -8.89
N GLY A 347 1.83 -12.43 -8.91
CA GLY A 347 1.14 -11.16 -8.72
C GLY A 347 -0.33 -11.21 -9.01
N ALA A 348 -0.94 -10.03 -9.07
CA ALA A 348 -2.33 -9.76 -9.38
C ALA A 348 -2.49 -8.78 -10.57
N GLY A 349 -1.42 -8.12 -10.99
CA GLY A 349 -1.40 -7.29 -12.20
C GLY A 349 -1.34 -8.10 -13.49
N LEU A 350 -0.79 -7.52 -14.57
CA LEU A 350 -0.78 -8.14 -15.90
C LEU A 350 -0.19 -9.55 -15.92
N ILE A 351 0.84 -9.80 -15.12
CA ILE A 351 1.48 -11.11 -14.94
C ILE A 351 0.48 -12.21 -14.53
N PHE A 352 -0.60 -11.86 -13.82
CA PHE A 352 -1.56 -12.82 -13.28
C PHE A 352 -2.32 -13.59 -14.36
N VAL A 353 -2.60 -12.95 -15.52
CA VAL A 353 -3.22 -13.66 -16.64
C VAL A 353 -2.26 -14.65 -17.28
N ALA A 354 -0.96 -14.35 -17.29
CA ALA A 354 0.05 -15.28 -17.81
C ALA A 354 0.28 -16.47 -16.87
N THR A 355 0.24 -16.23 -15.55
CA THR A 355 0.48 -17.29 -14.56
C THR A 355 -0.76 -18.12 -14.23
N ASN A 356 -1.98 -17.61 -14.49
CA ASN A 356 -3.24 -18.27 -14.09
C ASN A 356 -4.34 -18.28 -15.17
N GLY A 357 -4.09 -17.75 -16.38
CA GLY A 357 -5.12 -17.55 -17.41
C GLY A 357 -4.73 -18.04 -18.81
N ASP A 358 -3.87 -19.05 -18.87
CA ASP A 358 -3.43 -19.75 -20.11
C ASP A 358 -2.75 -18.86 -21.16
N LEU A 359 -2.32 -17.66 -20.80
CA LEU A 359 -1.52 -16.82 -21.70
C LEU A 359 -0.03 -17.16 -21.59
N ALA A 360 0.69 -16.97 -22.69
CA ALA A 360 2.13 -17.18 -22.70
C ALA A 360 2.85 -16.25 -21.70
N LEU A 361 3.64 -16.84 -20.81
CA LEU A 361 4.51 -16.12 -19.89
C LEU A 361 5.72 -15.57 -20.64
N TRP A 362 5.83 -14.25 -20.70
CA TRP A 362 7.02 -13.59 -21.26
C TRP A 362 8.20 -13.63 -20.29
N GLY A 363 9.41 -13.38 -20.79
CA GLY A 363 10.60 -13.30 -19.93
C GLY A 363 10.58 -12.10 -18.97
N PRO A 364 11.34 -12.14 -17.85
CA PRO A 364 11.40 -11.05 -16.87
C PRO A 364 11.76 -9.69 -17.47
N SER A 365 12.61 -9.66 -18.50
CA SER A 365 13.03 -8.45 -19.20
C SER A 365 11.87 -7.73 -19.89
N VAL A 366 10.86 -8.46 -20.39
CA VAL A 366 9.69 -7.87 -21.03
C VAL A 366 8.83 -7.15 -19.98
N TYR A 367 8.58 -7.78 -18.84
CA TYR A 367 7.84 -7.16 -17.74
C TYR A 367 8.58 -5.93 -17.18
N LEU A 368 9.91 -6.01 -17.04
CA LEU A 368 10.74 -4.86 -16.66
C LEU A 368 10.63 -3.71 -17.68
N ALA A 369 10.63 -4.02 -18.97
CA ALA A 369 10.46 -3.01 -20.02
C ALA A 369 9.06 -2.36 -19.97
N LEU A 370 8.01 -3.15 -19.73
CA LEU A 370 6.64 -2.65 -19.59
C LEU A 370 6.48 -1.77 -18.34
N GLU A 371 7.04 -2.19 -17.21
CA GLU A 371 7.08 -1.40 -15.97
C GLU A 371 7.82 -0.08 -16.18
N GLY A 372 9.01 -0.11 -16.79
CA GLY A 372 9.79 1.08 -17.12
C GLY A 372 9.06 2.03 -18.07
N ALA A 373 8.44 1.50 -19.13
CA ALA A 373 7.63 2.29 -20.06
C ALA A 373 6.42 2.92 -19.35
N ALA A 374 5.71 2.17 -18.51
CA ALA A 374 4.59 2.68 -17.72
C ALA A 374 5.03 3.78 -16.76
N LEU A 375 6.19 3.64 -16.11
CA LEU A 375 6.78 4.67 -15.25
C LEU A 375 7.06 5.97 -16.04
N LEU A 376 7.69 5.87 -17.20
CA LEU A 376 7.98 7.03 -18.05
C LEU A 376 6.70 7.73 -18.52
N VAL A 377 5.68 6.98 -18.95
CA VAL A 377 4.37 7.53 -19.33
C VAL A 377 3.72 8.24 -18.14
N CYS A 378 3.70 7.60 -16.97
CA CYS A 378 3.14 8.18 -15.75
C CYS A 378 3.87 9.47 -15.32
N LEU A 379 5.20 9.49 -15.41
CA LEU A 379 6.01 10.68 -15.12
C LEU A 379 5.76 11.80 -16.14
N PHE A 380 5.63 11.46 -17.42
CA PHE A 380 5.28 12.43 -18.44
C PHE A 380 3.90 13.06 -18.18
N ILE A 381 2.88 12.24 -17.87
CA ILE A 381 1.55 12.72 -17.49
C ILE A 381 1.65 13.63 -16.26
N ALA A 382 2.29 13.16 -15.19
CA ALA A 382 2.45 13.92 -13.95
C ALA A 382 3.17 15.26 -14.18
N TRP A 383 4.19 15.28 -15.05
CA TRP A 383 4.88 16.51 -15.44
C TRP A 383 3.95 17.45 -16.17
N ARG A 384 3.26 16.98 -17.22
CA ARG A 384 2.33 17.79 -18.01
C ARG A 384 1.20 18.37 -17.16
N THR A 385 0.71 17.62 -16.18
CA THR A 385 -0.43 18.02 -15.35
C THR A 385 -0.06 18.62 -14.00
N ARG A 386 1.23 18.80 -13.68
CA ARG A 386 1.70 19.21 -12.33
C ARG A 386 1.02 20.46 -11.75
N HIS A 387 0.56 21.38 -12.59
CA HIS A 387 -0.14 22.59 -12.18
C HIS A 387 -1.67 22.45 -12.18
N SER A 388 -2.23 21.65 -13.10
CA SER A 388 -3.68 21.47 -13.24
C SER A 388 -4.22 20.35 -12.34
N SER A 389 -3.41 19.33 -12.06
CA SER A 389 -3.74 18.14 -11.24
C SER A 389 -2.54 17.78 -10.34
N PRO A 390 -2.17 18.65 -9.38
CA PRO A 390 -0.95 18.49 -8.58
C PRO A 390 -0.93 17.23 -7.69
N GLU A 391 -2.10 16.64 -7.41
CA GLU A 391 -2.22 15.47 -6.55
C GLU A 391 -2.26 14.15 -7.34
N LEU A 392 -2.30 14.20 -8.68
CA LEU A 392 -2.39 13.01 -9.51
C LEU A 392 -1.16 12.07 -9.36
N GLY A 393 0.02 12.64 -9.08
CA GLY A 393 1.27 11.91 -9.01
C GLY A 393 1.29 10.78 -7.97
N ILE A 394 0.59 10.93 -6.83
CA ILE A 394 0.57 9.89 -5.80
C ILE A 394 -0.19 8.62 -6.23
N ALA A 395 -1.19 8.76 -7.11
CA ALA A 395 -1.88 7.60 -7.70
C ALA A 395 -1.08 6.98 -8.85
N LEU A 396 -0.47 7.82 -9.70
CA LEU A 396 0.31 7.37 -10.84
C LEU A 396 1.58 6.60 -10.44
N ALA A 397 2.14 6.89 -9.26
CA ALA A 397 3.36 6.25 -8.78
C ALA A 397 3.27 4.72 -8.65
N LEU A 398 2.07 4.16 -8.46
CA LEU A 398 1.88 2.71 -8.29
C LEU A 398 1.40 2.00 -9.56
N VAL A 399 1.07 2.74 -10.63
CA VAL A 399 0.67 2.16 -11.92
C VAL A 399 1.76 1.27 -12.53
N PRO A 400 3.06 1.61 -12.48
CA PRO A 400 4.12 0.77 -13.06
C PRO A 400 4.14 -0.64 -12.47
N LEU A 401 3.85 -0.77 -11.17
CA LEU A 401 3.84 -2.05 -10.47
C LEU A 401 2.78 -3.02 -10.99
N PHE A 402 1.76 -2.55 -11.71
CA PHE A 402 0.79 -3.40 -12.42
C PHE A 402 1.44 -4.26 -13.51
N PHE A 403 2.57 -3.80 -14.05
CA PHE A 403 3.30 -4.47 -15.13
C PHE A 403 4.53 -5.25 -14.63
N ALA A 404 4.83 -5.19 -13.33
CA ALA A 404 6.03 -5.80 -12.76
C ALA A 404 6.00 -7.35 -12.83
N TRP A 405 7.19 -7.96 -12.93
CA TRP A 405 7.38 -9.42 -12.84
C TRP A 405 6.78 -10.00 -11.55
N ARG A 406 6.89 -9.24 -10.47
CA ARG A 406 6.27 -9.55 -9.18
C ARG A 406 5.20 -8.54 -8.81
N SER A 407 4.12 -8.45 -9.58
CA SER A 407 3.02 -7.52 -9.34
C SER A 407 2.12 -7.93 -8.16
N LEU A 408 2.65 -8.05 -6.94
CA LEU A 408 1.90 -8.57 -5.79
C LEU A 408 0.65 -7.74 -5.48
N PHE A 409 -0.44 -8.39 -5.07
CA PHE A 409 -1.68 -7.71 -4.70
C PHE A 409 -1.46 -6.65 -3.62
N SER A 410 -0.54 -6.92 -2.69
CA SER A 410 -0.18 -6.03 -1.59
C SER A 410 0.33 -4.66 -2.05
N TYR A 411 0.71 -4.50 -3.32
CA TYR A 411 1.13 -3.22 -3.88
C TYR A 411 -0.05 -2.28 -4.13
N PHE A 412 -1.27 -2.82 -4.26
CA PHE A 412 -2.43 -2.08 -4.73
C PHE A 412 -3.41 -1.70 -3.63
N PHE A 413 -3.53 -2.50 -2.55
CA PHE A 413 -4.58 -2.28 -1.54
C PHE A 413 -4.48 -0.92 -0.83
N LEU A 414 -3.30 -0.29 -0.81
CA LEU A 414 -3.06 1.04 -0.22
C LEU A 414 -3.32 2.21 -1.18
N ILE A 415 -3.58 1.94 -2.46
CA ILE A 415 -3.88 2.99 -3.45
C ILE A 415 -5.00 3.94 -2.98
N PRO A 416 -6.13 3.46 -2.45
CA PRO A 416 -7.18 4.34 -1.94
C PRO A 416 -6.67 5.26 -0.82
N LEU A 417 -5.87 4.74 0.12
CA LEU A 417 -5.31 5.54 1.22
C LEU A 417 -4.43 6.69 0.69
N PHE A 418 -3.52 6.36 -0.23
CA PHE A 418 -2.64 7.34 -0.85
C PHE A 418 -3.42 8.36 -1.69
N ALA A 419 -4.46 7.93 -2.38
CA ALA A 419 -5.34 8.83 -3.11
C ALA A 419 -6.17 9.72 -2.19
N PHE A 420 -6.64 9.22 -1.05
CA PHE A 420 -7.26 10.06 -0.04
C PHE A 420 -6.28 11.12 0.48
N ALA A 421 -4.99 10.79 0.63
CA ALA A 421 -3.96 11.79 0.95
C ALA A 421 -3.84 12.88 -0.12
N GLY A 422 -3.90 12.52 -1.40
CA GLY A 422 -4.00 13.51 -2.48
C GLY A 422 -5.29 14.34 -2.40
N LEU A 423 -6.43 13.68 -2.22
CA LEU A 423 -7.75 14.30 -2.22
C LEU A 423 -7.93 15.34 -1.10
N VAL A 424 -7.53 15.03 0.14
CA VAL A 424 -7.72 15.95 1.28
C VAL A 424 -6.77 17.16 1.25
N ARG A 425 -5.74 17.13 0.38
CA ARG A 425 -4.91 18.31 0.09
C ARG A 425 -5.56 19.27 -0.89
N MET A 426 -6.55 18.81 -1.67
CA MET A 426 -7.23 19.69 -2.61
C MET A 426 -8.07 20.73 -1.86
N PRO A 427 -8.15 21.99 -2.35
CA PRO A 427 -9.04 23.01 -1.82
C PRO A 427 -10.52 22.73 -2.17
N LEU A 428 -11.07 21.62 -1.65
CA LEU A 428 -12.43 21.14 -1.97
C LEU A 428 -13.54 22.11 -1.56
N GLY A 429 -13.26 23.00 -0.60
CA GLY A 429 -14.25 23.87 0.05
C GLY A 429 -15.05 23.14 1.13
N ASP A 430 -15.91 23.89 1.82
CA ASP A 430 -16.76 23.35 2.88
C ASP A 430 -18.07 22.79 2.33
N LEU A 431 -18.44 21.61 2.83
CA LEU A 431 -19.71 20.96 2.55
C LEU A 431 -20.71 21.28 3.67
N THR A 432 -21.88 21.83 3.31
CA THR A 432 -22.97 22.03 4.28
C THR A 432 -23.84 20.78 4.40
N VAL A 433 -24.51 20.61 5.55
CA VAL A 433 -25.46 19.50 5.78
C VAL A 433 -26.57 19.48 4.75
N VAL A 434 -27.12 20.66 4.42
CA VAL A 434 -28.19 20.80 3.41
C VAL A 434 -27.70 20.34 2.04
N ALA A 435 -26.53 20.84 1.60
CA ALA A 435 -25.96 20.42 0.33
C ALA A 435 -25.72 18.90 0.30
N ALA A 436 -25.13 18.32 1.36
CA ALA A 436 -24.90 16.88 1.47
C ALA A 436 -26.19 16.07 1.27
N ARG A 437 -27.28 16.48 1.93
CA ARG A 437 -28.61 15.87 1.81
C ARG A 437 -29.19 16.02 0.41
N ASP A 438 -29.06 17.21 -0.19
CA ASP A 438 -29.57 17.50 -1.54
C ASP A 438 -28.84 16.69 -2.61
N ALA A 439 -27.57 16.35 -2.39
CA ALA A 439 -26.86 15.40 -3.25
C ALA A 439 -27.16 13.94 -2.95
N GLY A 440 -27.98 13.63 -1.94
CA GLY A 440 -28.30 12.27 -1.55
C GLY A 440 -27.14 11.50 -0.91
N ALA A 441 -26.10 12.18 -0.41
CA ALA A 441 -25.00 11.50 0.25
C ALA A 441 -25.39 10.97 1.63
N LEU A 442 -24.82 9.84 2.01
CA LEU A 442 -25.03 9.16 3.29
C LEU A 442 -23.67 8.96 3.98
N THR A 443 -23.68 8.85 5.31
CA THR A 443 -22.48 8.62 6.12
C THR A 443 -22.87 7.79 7.34
N LEU A 444 -21.99 6.93 7.83
CA LEU A 444 -22.21 6.17 9.07
C LEU A 444 -22.14 7.06 10.31
N PHE A 445 -21.46 8.21 10.20
CA PHE A 445 -21.22 9.11 11.33
C PHE A 445 -22.15 10.32 11.28
N ALA A 446 -22.52 10.81 12.48
CA ALA A 446 -23.31 12.02 12.63
C ALA A 446 -22.64 13.21 11.95
N LEU A 447 -23.44 14.02 11.24
CA LEU A 447 -22.97 15.30 10.72
C LEU A 447 -22.89 16.31 11.88
N PRO A 448 -21.81 17.12 11.97
CA PRO A 448 -21.67 18.08 13.07
C PRO A 448 -22.85 19.05 13.10
N ALA A 449 -23.57 19.09 14.23
CA ALA A 449 -24.79 19.89 14.43
C ALA A 449 -24.56 21.42 14.34
N LYS A 450 -23.31 21.87 14.45
CA LYS A 450 -22.91 23.29 14.38
C LYS A 450 -22.04 23.59 13.17
N LEU A 451 -22.54 23.36 11.96
CA LEU A 451 -22.08 24.15 10.82
C LEU A 451 -22.84 25.46 10.87
N ARG A 452 -22.16 26.55 11.25
CA ARG A 452 -22.72 27.92 11.28
C ARG A 452 -23.57 28.10 10.03
N THR A 453 -24.87 28.20 10.22
CA THR A 453 -25.78 28.74 9.23
C THR A 453 -25.29 30.16 8.96
N VAL A 454 -24.52 30.33 7.87
CA VAL A 454 -24.33 31.65 7.28
C VAL A 454 -25.75 32.16 7.03
N SER A 455 -26.16 33.12 7.84
CA SER A 455 -27.54 33.55 7.90
C SER A 455 -27.94 34.08 6.52
N ARG A 456 -29.19 33.81 6.12
CA ARG A 456 -29.77 34.29 4.87
C ARG A 456 -29.67 35.82 4.69
N ARG A 457 -29.31 36.59 5.74
CA ARG A 457 -29.09 38.04 5.69
C ARG A 457 -27.85 38.45 4.89
N GLU A 458 -26.84 37.60 4.73
CA GLU A 458 -25.63 37.93 3.96
C GLU A 458 -25.74 37.66 2.45
N ARG A 459 -26.90 37.17 1.95
CA ARG A 459 -27.16 37.07 0.51
C ARG A 459 -28.02 38.22 -0.03
N ALA A 460 -28.45 39.13 0.83
CA ALA A 460 -29.31 40.26 0.48
C ALA A 460 -28.62 41.62 0.68
N ALA A 461 -27.30 41.62 0.92
CA ALA A 461 -26.40 42.75 0.85
C ALA A 461 -25.31 42.40 -0.16
#